data_AF-A0ABD2W8E3-F1
#
_entry.id   AF-A0ABD2W8E3-F1
#
_cell.length_a   1.000
_cell.length_b   1.000
_cell.length_c   1.000
_cell.angle_alpha   90.00
_cell.angle_beta   90.00
_cell.angle_gamma   90.00
#
_symmetry.space_group_name_H-M   'P 1'
#
loop_
_entity.id
_entity.type
_entity.pdbx_description
1 polymer ?
#
loop_
_entity_poly.entity_id
_entity_poly.type
_entity_poly.pdbx_seq_one_letter_code
_entity_poly.pdbx_strand_id
1 'polypeptide(L)'
;MSLKIKSLIYQNECEKFMNGPLCEWLCNCLDLQIKNFYKKPTYSDLVDGMMMHQVFLMTDLNVVTKDINVPNGDPIQRLENLRAILDNIKYFFEEECNLLLVQVPKIHLLAEKPMNNIKEMELLLKLLFGCSLKCPRLSIFMKIMEKCKESTQMELIKYASEMTERCDVIFDPELVLQEDFNKSSIYDALVFIRLVYKENIICQSEHSDFAYNTKEKLEEAQEDLQHLNIKFQKVKCELQEAKENLYHHETYANNLKKENQILGLSFHMNH
;
A
#
# COMPACT_ATOMS: atom_id res chain seq x y z
N MET A 1 29.80 10.49 16.20
CA MET A 1 29.55 11.20 14.92
C MET A 1 28.96 12.58 15.25
N SER A 2 29.54 13.66 14.74
CA SER A 2 29.12 15.04 15.05
C SER A 2 27.69 15.33 14.54
N LEU A 3 26.89 16.11 15.30
CA LEU A 3 25.53 16.54 14.91
C LEU A 3 25.52 17.24 13.54
N LYS A 4 26.59 17.97 13.19
CA LYS A 4 26.75 18.62 11.87
C LYS A 4 26.83 17.62 10.71
N ILE A 5 27.49 16.48 10.92
CA ILE A 5 27.63 15.45 9.88
C ILE A 5 26.28 14.78 9.62
N LYS A 6 25.51 14.46 10.68
CA LYS A 6 24.16 13.90 10.52
C LYS A 6 23.24 14.86 9.77
N SER A 7 23.24 16.15 10.13
CA SER A 7 22.44 17.17 9.44
C SER A 7 22.76 17.26 7.95
N LEU A 8 24.04 17.18 7.57
CA LEU A 8 24.46 17.24 6.16
C LEU A 8 24.04 15.99 5.38
N ILE A 9 24.07 14.80 6.02
CA ILE A 9 23.61 13.55 5.42
C ILE A 9 22.11 13.65 5.09
N TYR A 10 21.29 14.07 6.05
CA TYR A 10 19.84 14.19 5.83
C TYR A 10 19.50 15.22 4.75
N GLN A 11 20.22 16.35 4.69
CA GLN A 11 20.05 17.33 3.61
C GLN A 11 20.35 16.72 2.24
N ASN A 12 21.44 15.97 2.11
CA ASN A 12 21.79 15.30 0.86
C ASN A 12 20.75 14.21 0.48
N GLU A 13 20.21 13.47 1.45
CA GLU A 13 19.14 12.50 1.19
C GLU A 13 17.85 13.20 0.74
N CYS A 14 17.47 14.31 1.36
CA CYS A 14 16.33 15.13 0.94
C CYS A 14 16.53 15.65 -0.48
N GLU A 15 17.70 16.16 -0.82
CA GLU A 15 18.01 16.63 -2.18
C GLU A 15 17.94 15.50 -3.21
N LYS A 16 18.48 14.31 -2.90
CA LYS A 16 18.35 13.14 -3.77
C LYS A 16 16.89 12.76 -4.00
N PHE A 17 16.09 12.73 -2.95
CA PHE A 17 14.66 12.46 -3.05
C PHE A 17 13.91 13.51 -3.88
N MET A 18 14.17 14.81 -3.65
CA MET A 18 13.58 15.92 -4.41
C MET A 18 14.04 15.99 -5.88
N ASN A 19 15.13 15.30 -6.22
CA ASN A 19 15.59 15.11 -7.59
C ASN A 19 15.16 13.76 -8.18
N GLY A 20 14.40 12.96 -7.42
CA GLY A 20 13.93 11.65 -7.82
C GLY A 20 12.68 11.69 -8.72
N PRO A 21 12.33 10.53 -9.30
CA PRO A 21 11.26 10.38 -10.28
C PRO A 21 9.87 10.80 -9.76
N LEU A 22 9.51 10.43 -8.53
CA LEU A 22 8.22 10.79 -7.93
C LEU A 22 8.08 12.31 -7.75
N CYS A 23 9.16 12.99 -7.38
CA CYS A 23 9.16 14.44 -7.21
C CYS A 23 9.08 15.16 -8.55
N GLU A 24 9.76 14.66 -9.59
CA GLU A 24 9.62 15.17 -10.96
C GLU A 24 8.17 15.03 -11.45
N TRP A 25 7.57 13.85 -11.28
CA TRP A 25 6.17 13.60 -11.61
C TRP A 25 5.22 14.55 -10.85
N LEU A 26 5.40 14.70 -9.53
CA LEU A 26 4.59 15.60 -8.71
C LEU A 26 4.69 17.04 -9.20
N CYS A 27 5.90 17.52 -9.51
CA CYS A 27 6.11 18.87 -10.04
C CYS A 27 5.36 19.06 -11.37
N ASN A 28 5.46 18.09 -12.29
CA ASN A 28 4.75 18.17 -13.56
C ASN A 28 3.21 18.13 -13.40
N CYS A 29 2.70 17.46 -12.36
CA CYS A 29 1.28 17.54 -12.01
C CYS A 29 0.89 18.95 -11.55
N LEU A 30 1.67 19.53 -10.63
CA LEU A 30 1.45 20.86 -10.09
C LEU A 30 1.55 21.95 -11.17
N ASP A 31 2.49 21.82 -12.11
CA ASP A 31 2.63 22.75 -13.24
C ASP A 31 1.36 22.83 -14.12
N LEU A 32 0.61 21.73 -14.22
CA LEU A 32 -0.65 21.71 -14.96
C LEU A 32 -1.82 22.30 -14.17
N GLN A 33 -1.86 22.09 -12.86
CA GLN A 33 -2.95 22.53 -12.00
C GLN A 33 -2.79 24.00 -11.57
N ILE A 34 -1.58 24.38 -11.20
CA ILE A 34 -1.23 25.70 -10.69
C ILE A 34 -0.53 26.45 -11.81
N LYS A 35 -1.30 27.28 -12.53
CA LYS A 35 -0.70 28.26 -13.46
C LYS A 35 0.34 29.08 -12.68
N ASN A 36 1.57 29.15 -13.19
CA ASN A 36 2.69 29.93 -12.63
C ASN A 36 3.47 29.25 -11.48
N PHE A 37 3.55 27.93 -11.44
CA PHE A 37 4.47 27.21 -10.54
C PHE A 37 5.94 27.35 -10.99
N TYR A 38 6.51 28.55 -10.85
CA TYR A 38 7.82 28.89 -11.41
C TYR A 38 9.03 28.45 -10.57
N LYS A 39 8.80 27.93 -9.36
CA LYS A 39 9.88 27.56 -8.44
C LYS A 39 9.79 26.08 -8.10
N LYS A 40 10.89 25.36 -8.34
CA LYS A 40 11.04 23.98 -7.89
C LYS A 40 10.83 23.93 -6.35
N PRO A 41 9.91 23.09 -5.86
CA PRO A 41 9.62 22.98 -4.44
C PRO A 41 10.81 22.41 -3.70
N THR A 42 10.99 22.84 -2.46
CA THR A 42 11.95 22.25 -1.52
C THR A 42 11.30 21.09 -0.78
N TYR A 43 12.10 20.26 -0.12
CA TYR A 43 11.57 19.19 0.72
C TYR A 43 10.65 19.73 1.83
N SER A 44 10.95 20.92 2.36
CA SER A 44 10.10 21.58 3.37
C SER A 44 8.73 21.95 2.84
N ASP A 45 8.62 22.31 1.56
CA ASP A 45 7.33 22.68 0.95
C ASP A 45 6.44 21.44 0.71
N LEU A 46 7.08 20.27 0.53
CA LEU A 46 6.40 19.01 0.26
C LEU A 46 5.81 18.37 1.53
N VAL A 47 6.57 18.36 2.63
CA VAL A 47 6.22 17.63 3.86
C VAL A 47 4.98 18.16 4.57
N ASP A 48 4.55 19.37 4.22
CA ASP A 48 3.36 20.03 4.74
C ASP A 48 2.05 19.48 4.14
N GLY A 49 2.14 18.57 3.16
CA GLY A 49 1.00 17.85 2.57
C GLY A 49 0.20 18.66 1.54
N MET A 50 0.34 19.99 1.53
CA MET A 50 -0.40 20.90 0.64
C MET A 50 -0.28 20.50 -0.84
N MET A 51 0.94 20.27 -1.32
CA MET A 51 1.20 19.90 -2.73
C MET A 51 0.60 18.55 -3.09
N MET A 52 0.71 17.57 -2.19
CA MET A 52 0.12 16.25 -2.40
C MET A 52 -1.39 16.32 -2.47
N HIS A 53 -2.02 17.11 -1.61
CA HIS A 53 -3.45 17.31 -1.63
C HIS A 53 -3.92 17.97 -2.93
N GLN A 54 -3.19 18.95 -3.45
CA GLN A 54 -3.53 19.55 -4.75
C GLN A 54 -3.54 18.49 -5.85
N VAL A 55 -2.52 17.63 -5.92
CA VAL A 55 -2.48 16.53 -6.89
C VAL A 55 -3.56 15.48 -6.62
N PHE A 56 -3.88 15.19 -5.36
CA PHE A 56 -5.00 14.31 -5.00
C PHE A 56 -6.31 14.86 -5.57
N LEU A 57 -6.60 16.15 -5.45
CA LEU A 57 -7.80 16.74 -6.03
C LEU A 57 -7.86 16.63 -7.57
N MET A 58 -6.71 16.52 -8.25
CA MET A 58 -6.69 16.29 -9.70
C MET A 58 -7.22 14.92 -10.10
N THR A 59 -7.24 13.94 -9.18
CA THR A 59 -7.72 12.59 -9.45
C THR A 59 -9.24 12.52 -9.65
N ASP A 60 -9.98 13.55 -9.21
CA ASP A 60 -11.45 13.64 -9.31
C ASP A 60 -12.18 12.47 -8.65
N LEU A 61 -11.69 12.10 -7.46
CA LEU A 61 -12.28 11.08 -6.60
C LEU A 61 -13.36 11.70 -5.70
N ASN A 62 -14.36 10.92 -5.31
CA ASN A 62 -15.33 11.34 -4.30
C ASN A 62 -14.60 11.43 -2.95
N VAL A 63 -14.26 12.64 -2.54
CA VAL A 63 -13.44 12.86 -1.34
C VAL A 63 -14.31 13.12 -0.12
N VAL A 64 -13.93 12.55 1.02
CA VAL A 64 -14.28 13.08 2.34
C VAL A 64 -13.26 14.16 2.69
N THR A 65 -13.19 15.26 1.93
CA THR A 65 -12.16 16.28 2.19
C THR A 65 -12.42 16.96 3.53
N LYS A 66 -11.58 16.68 4.53
CA LYS A 66 -11.28 17.68 5.56
C LYS A 66 -10.40 18.76 4.95
N ASP A 67 -10.70 20.02 5.27
CA ASP A 67 -9.88 21.15 4.85
C ASP A 67 -8.42 20.97 5.31
N ILE A 68 -7.48 21.18 4.39
CA ILE A 68 -6.05 21.21 4.70
C ILE A 68 -5.64 22.66 4.97
N ASN A 69 -4.99 22.89 6.10
CA ASN A 69 -4.55 24.23 6.50
C ASN A 69 -3.04 24.42 6.27
N VAL A 70 -2.61 25.65 6.06
CA VAL A 70 -1.18 25.97 5.97
C VAL A 70 -0.54 25.75 7.35
N PRO A 71 0.42 24.81 7.50
CA PRO A 71 0.94 24.44 8.81
C PRO A 71 1.95 25.44 9.38
N ASN A 72 2.55 26.33 8.58
CA ASN A 72 3.53 27.32 9.04
C ASN A 72 4.68 26.71 9.88
N GLY A 73 5.09 25.49 9.54
CA GLY A 73 6.12 24.74 10.26
C GLY A 73 5.65 23.99 11.51
N ASP A 74 4.38 24.13 11.92
CA ASP A 74 3.79 23.42 13.06
C ASP A 74 3.67 21.91 12.77
N PRO A 75 4.36 21.04 13.54
CA PRO A 75 4.25 19.60 13.41
C PRO A 75 2.83 19.06 13.63
N ILE A 76 2.02 19.70 14.49
CA ILE A 76 0.66 19.24 14.78
C ILE A 76 -0.22 19.48 13.55
N GLN A 77 -0.21 20.70 13.01
CA GLN A 77 -0.96 20.99 11.78
C GLN A 77 -0.46 20.16 10.58
N ARG A 78 0.86 19.91 10.49
CA ARG A 78 1.42 19.00 9.47
C ARG A 78 0.84 17.59 9.62
N LEU A 79 0.75 17.07 10.85
CA LEU A 79 0.16 15.76 11.11
C LEU A 79 -1.30 15.69 10.67
N GLU A 80 -2.11 16.70 10.99
CA GLU A 80 -3.51 16.74 10.55
C GLU A 80 -3.63 16.74 9.02
N ASN A 81 -2.79 17.51 8.33
CA ASN A 81 -2.75 17.55 6.87
C ASN A 81 -2.38 16.18 6.28
N LEU A 82 -1.31 15.56 6.78
CA LEU A 82 -0.85 14.24 6.33
C LEU A 82 -1.89 13.16 6.62
N ARG A 83 -2.60 13.26 7.76
CA ARG A 83 -3.70 12.35 8.11
C ARG A 83 -4.85 12.48 7.12
N ALA A 84 -5.29 13.69 6.81
CA ALA A 84 -6.35 13.92 5.83
C ALA A 84 -6.00 13.32 4.45
N ILE A 85 -4.76 13.50 3.99
CA ILE A 85 -4.30 12.92 2.73
C ILE A 85 -4.29 11.40 2.79
N LEU A 86 -3.75 10.83 3.87
CA LEU A 86 -3.67 9.38 4.03
C LEU A 86 -5.06 8.74 4.12
N ASP A 87 -5.99 9.34 4.86
CA ASP A 87 -7.36 8.83 4.99
C ASP A 87 -8.08 8.84 3.63
N ASN A 88 -7.86 9.87 2.82
CA ASN A 88 -8.41 9.94 1.46
C ASN A 88 -7.80 8.89 0.52
N ILE A 89 -6.48 8.66 0.61
CA ILE A 89 -5.80 7.59 -0.15
C ILE A 89 -6.33 6.22 0.28
N LYS A 90 -6.51 6.00 1.59
CA LYS A 90 -7.06 4.76 2.14
C LYS A 90 -8.46 4.50 1.64
N TYR A 91 -9.35 5.48 1.77
CA TYR A 91 -10.70 5.40 1.28
C TYR A 91 -10.74 5.06 -0.22
N PHE A 92 -9.91 5.70 -1.04
CA PHE A 92 -9.86 5.40 -2.47
C PHE A 92 -9.46 3.95 -2.78
N PHE A 93 -8.40 3.44 -2.15
CA PHE A 93 -7.97 2.07 -2.42
C PHE A 93 -8.96 1.06 -1.86
N GLU A 94 -9.36 1.21 -0.60
CA GLU A 94 -10.14 0.20 0.12
C GLU A 94 -11.61 0.21 -0.29
N GLU A 95 -12.23 1.38 -0.42
CA GLU A 95 -13.67 1.49 -0.68
C GLU A 95 -14.00 1.60 -2.18
N GLU A 96 -13.24 2.43 -2.93
CA GLU A 96 -13.54 2.65 -4.36
C GLU A 96 -12.90 1.58 -5.26
N CYS A 97 -11.68 1.13 -4.94
CA CYS A 97 -10.97 0.12 -5.73
C CYS A 97 -11.12 -1.31 -5.20
N ASN A 98 -11.67 -1.51 -4.00
CA ASN A 98 -11.70 -2.80 -3.29
C ASN A 98 -10.30 -3.43 -3.09
N LEU A 99 -9.27 -2.61 -2.92
CA LEU A 99 -7.88 -3.00 -2.70
C LEU A 99 -7.46 -2.73 -1.26
N LEU A 100 -6.76 -3.67 -0.63
CA LEU A 100 -6.24 -3.49 0.71
C LEU A 100 -4.88 -2.78 0.68
N LEU A 101 -4.74 -1.69 1.45
CA LEU A 101 -3.43 -1.07 1.64
C LEU A 101 -2.60 -1.87 2.63
N VAL A 102 -1.49 -2.37 2.13
CA VAL A 102 -0.62 -3.32 2.85
C VAL A 102 0.48 -2.56 3.60
N GLN A 103 0.99 -1.48 3.03
CA GLN A 103 1.95 -0.59 3.68
C GLN A 103 1.36 0.80 3.82
N VAL A 104 1.40 1.31 5.05
CA VAL A 104 0.88 2.64 5.39
C VAL A 104 2.04 3.47 5.95
N PRO A 105 2.26 4.71 5.46
CA PRO A 105 3.33 5.56 5.95
C PRO A 105 3.09 5.99 7.39
N LYS A 106 4.17 6.04 8.18
CA LYS A 106 4.16 6.50 9.57
C LYS A 106 4.13 8.03 9.64
N ILE A 107 2.97 8.60 9.35
CA ILE A 107 2.77 10.06 9.23
C ILE A 107 3.13 10.85 10.50
N HIS A 108 3.07 10.25 11.69
CA HIS A 108 3.51 10.89 12.94
C HIS A 108 5.03 11.14 12.96
N LEU A 109 5.82 10.19 12.46
CA LEU A 109 7.28 10.34 12.35
C LEU A 109 7.64 11.39 11.30
N LEU A 110 6.92 11.39 10.17
CA LEU A 110 7.07 12.37 9.11
C LEU A 110 6.69 13.79 9.60
N ALA A 111 5.64 13.90 10.41
CA ALA A 111 5.19 15.16 10.97
C ALA A 111 6.23 15.77 11.94
N GLU A 112 6.76 14.96 12.85
CA GLU A 112 7.69 15.40 13.89
C GLU A 112 9.11 15.65 13.35
N LYS A 113 9.64 14.72 12.53
CA LYS A 113 11.03 14.73 12.04
C LYS A 113 11.08 14.41 10.54
N PRO A 114 10.60 15.32 9.67
CA PRO A 114 10.46 15.03 8.25
C PRO A 114 11.77 14.62 7.58
N MET A 115 12.86 15.35 7.84
CA MET A 115 14.18 15.08 7.23
C MET A 115 14.75 13.70 7.58
N ASN A 116 14.32 13.09 8.70
CA ASN A 116 14.80 11.78 9.13
C ASN A 116 13.94 10.63 8.57
N ASN A 117 12.78 10.94 8.01
CA ASN A 117 11.73 9.99 7.65
C ASN A 117 11.35 10.10 6.16
N ILE A 118 12.35 10.30 5.31
CA ILE A 118 12.18 10.44 3.85
C ILE A 118 11.50 9.21 3.23
N LYS A 119 11.75 8.01 3.76
CA LYS A 119 11.08 6.78 3.31
C LYS A 119 9.57 6.80 3.51
N GLU A 120 9.10 7.41 4.60
CA GLU A 120 7.66 7.57 4.87
C GLU A 120 7.04 8.55 3.89
N MET A 121 7.76 9.63 3.54
CA MET A 121 7.36 10.58 2.50
C MET A 121 7.33 9.92 1.11
N GLU A 122 8.34 9.12 0.79
CA GLU A 122 8.42 8.38 -0.47
C GLU A 122 7.25 7.40 -0.59
N LEU A 123 6.97 6.62 0.46
CA LEU A 123 5.83 5.70 0.49
C LEU A 123 4.50 6.46 0.30
N LEU A 124 4.28 7.56 1.03
CA LEU A 124 3.06 8.37 0.88
C LEU A 124 2.90 8.90 -0.55
N LEU A 125 4.00 9.36 -1.18
CA LEU A 125 3.98 9.88 -2.55
C LEU A 125 3.80 8.76 -3.59
N LYS A 126 4.38 7.58 -3.35
CA LYS A 126 4.12 6.38 -4.15
C LYS A 126 2.64 5.98 -4.11
N LEU A 127 2.01 5.98 -2.93
CA LEU A 127 0.60 5.66 -2.81
C LEU A 127 -0.28 6.67 -3.57
N LEU A 128 0.03 7.97 -3.47
CA LEU A 128 -0.64 9.00 -4.25
C LEU A 128 -0.47 8.79 -5.77
N PHE A 129 0.74 8.41 -6.21
CA PHE A 129 0.97 8.01 -7.61
C PHE A 129 0.11 6.81 -7.99
N GLY A 130 0.00 5.79 -7.12
CA GLY A 130 -0.90 4.66 -7.31
C GLY A 130 -2.36 5.09 -7.51
N CYS A 131 -2.84 6.08 -6.74
CA CYS A 131 -4.19 6.64 -6.95
C CYS A 131 -4.36 7.18 -8.37
N SER A 132 -3.34 7.87 -8.89
CA SER A 132 -3.37 8.44 -10.24
C SER A 132 -3.48 7.39 -11.35
N LEU A 133 -3.02 6.16 -11.10
CA LEU A 133 -3.08 5.04 -12.06
C LEU A 133 -4.46 4.37 -12.13
N LYS A 134 -5.28 4.53 -11.08
CA LYS A 134 -6.61 3.90 -10.97
C LYS A 134 -7.76 4.92 -10.99
N CYS A 135 -7.45 6.22 -11.03
CA CYS A 135 -8.46 7.28 -11.01
C CYS A 135 -9.19 7.47 -12.36
N PRO A 136 -10.40 8.07 -12.37
CA PRO A 136 -11.14 8.39 -13.59
C PRO A 136 -10.36 9.28 -14.58
N ARG A 137 -9.41 10.07 -14.07
CA ARG A 137 -8.61 11.03 -14.85
C ARG A 137 -7.24 10.51 -15.27
N LEU A 138 -7.06 9.18 -15.31
CA LEU A 138 -5.80 8.50 -15.71
C LEU A 138 -5.15 9.11 -16.97
N SER A 139 -5.95 9.44 -17.99
CA SER A 139 -5.43 10.01 -19.25
C SER A 139 -4.63 11.32 -19.08
N ILE A 140 -4.93 12.11 -18.05
CA ILE A 140 -4.15 13.32 -17.72
C ILE A 140 -2.81 12.94 -17.14
N PHE A 141 -2.79 11.97 -16.22
CA PHE A 141 -1.57 11.47 -15.58
C PHE A 141 -0.64 10.74 -16.55
N MET A 142 -1.20 9.99 -17.52
CA MET A 142 -0.40 9.39 -18.59
C MET A 142 0.32 10.46 -19.42
N LYS A 143 -0.37 11.54 -19.81
CA LYS A 143 0.25 12.68 -20.52
C LYS A 143 1.29 13.41 -19.69
N ILE A 144 1.16 13.41 -18.35
CA ILE A 144 2.17 13.97 -17.45
C ILE A 144 3.41 13.08 -17.43
N MET A 145 3.23 11.75 -17.33
CA MET A 145 4.32 10.79 -17.38
C MET A 145 5.09 10.88 -18.70
N GLU A 146 4.39 10.97 -19.84
CA GLU A 146 4.99 11.13 -21.18
C GLU A 146 5.88 12.38 -21.31
N LYS A 147 5.63 13.43 -20.50
CA LYS A 147 6.45 14.65 -20.48
C LYS A 147 7.68 14.54 -19.60
N CYS A 148 7.75 13.55 -18.71
CA CYS A 148 8.92 13.32 -17.88
C CYS A 148 10.10 12.84 -18.74
N LYS A 149 11.32 12.98 -18.24
CA LYS A 149 12.50 12.42 -18.93
C LYS A 149 12.42 10.90 -19.03
N GLU A 150 13.04 10.30 -20.06
CA GLU A 150 13.02 8.84 -20.27
C GLU A 150 13.47 8.05 -19.04
N SER A 151 14.55 8.47 -18.37
CA SER A 151 15.02 7.85 -17.13
C SER A 151 13.96 7.88 -16.03
N THR A 152 13.20 8.97 -15.93
CA THR A 152 12.11 9.14 -14.96
C THR A 152 10.91 8.27 -15.34
N GLN A 153 10.54 8.22 -16.62
CA GLN A 153 9.48 7.34 -17.11
C GLN A 153 9.75 5.87 -16.76
N MET A 154 10.98 5.39 -16.99
CA MET A 154 11.36 4.02 -16.68
C MET A 154 11.21 3.69 -15.19
N GLU A 155 11.58 4.60 -14.29
CA GLU A 155 11.38 4.41 -12.85
C GLU A 155 9.91 4.50 -12.44
N LEU A 156 9.13 5.42 -13.02
CA LEU A 156 7.69 5.51 -12.76
C LEU A 156 6.93 4.26 -13.25
N ILE A 157 7.35 3.64 -14.36
CA ILE A 157 6.79 2.37 -14.84
C ILE A 157 7.07 1.24 -13.83
N LYS A 158 8.27 1.22 -13.22
CA LYS A 158 8.56 0.26 -12.14
C LYS A 158 7.62 0.48 -10.95
N TYR A 159 7.41 1.72 -10.53
CA TYR A 159 6.45 2.00 -9.45
C TYR A 159 5.01 1.66 -9.84
N ALA A 160 4.62 1.83 -11.11
CA ALA A 160 3.31 1.41 -11.57
C ALA A 160 3.13 -0.10 -11.44
N SER A 161 4.12 -0.88 -11.91
CA SER A 161 4.14 -2.34 -11.71
C SER A 161 4.12 -2.71 -10.22
N GLU A 162 4.87 -2.01 -9.36
CA GLU A 162 4.80 -2.21 -7.90
C GLU A 162 3.38 -2.02 -7.35
N MET A 163 2.62 -1.04 -7.85
CA MET A 163 1.27 -0.72 -7.38
C MET A 163 0.15 -1.57 -8.00
N THR A 164 0.42 -2.25 -9.12
CA THR A 164 -0.59 -3.04 -9.83
C THR A 164 -0.35 -4.54 -9.80
N GLU A 165 0.89 -4.98 -9.59
CA GLU A 165 1.29 -6.39 -9.71
C GLU A 165 1.84 -6.98 -8.40
N ARG A 166 2.27 -6.14 -7.43
CA ARG A 166 2.85 -6.62 -6.18
C ARG A 166 1.93 -6.42 -4.99
N CYS A 167 1.66 -7.54 -4.31
CA CYS A 167 0.86 -7.65 -3.10
C CYS A 167 1.51 -7.06 -1.84
N ASP A 168 2.73 -6.50 -1.91
CA ASP A 168 3.47 -6.04 -0.73
C ASP A 168 3.14 -4.60 -0.32
N VAL A 169 2.53 -3.81 -1.21
CA VAL A 169 2.10 -2.42 -0.92
C VAL A 169 0.59 -2.26 -1.07
N ILE A 170 0.00 -2.86 -2.10
CA ILE A 170 -1.44 -2.88 -2.35
C ILE A 170 -1.82 -4.32 -2.68
N PHE A 171 -2.84 -4.85 -2.02
CA PHE A 171 -3.31 -6.21 -2.21
C PHE A 171 -4.71 -6.21 -2.81
N ASP A 172 -4.88 -6.92 -3.92
CA ASP A 172 -6.18 -7.18 -4.51
C ASP A 172 -6.77 -8.46 -3.92
N PRO A 173 -7.83 -8.39 -3.10
CA PRO A 173 -8.49 -9.55 -2.51
C PRO A 173 -9.06 -10.52 -3.56
N GLU A 174 -9.42 -10.06 -4.76
CA GLU A 174 -9.97 -10.91 -5.82
C GLU A 174 -8.92 -11.91 -6.33
N LEU A 175 -7.63 -11.61 -6.21
CA LEU A 175 -6.55 -12.54 -6.57
C LEU A 175 -6.60 -13.84 -5.75
N VAL A 176 -7.09 -13.78 -4.51
CA VAL A 176 -7.26 -14.97 -3.65
C VAL A 176 -8.39 -15.88 -4.13
N LEU A 177 -9.37 -15.31 -4.84
CA LEU A 177 -10.53 -16.04 -5.35
C LEU A 177 -10.23 -16.77 -6.66
N GLN A 178 -9.07 -16.52 -7.28
CA GLN A 178 -8.64 -17.20 -8.50
C GLN A 178 -8.13 -18.62 -8.17
N GLU A 179 -8.64 -19.62 -8.89
CA GLU A 179 -8.37 -21.05 -8.61
C GLU A 179 -6.88 -21.44 -8.68
N ASP A 180 -6.08 -20.69 -9.42
CA ASP A 180 -4.64 -20.93 -9.62
C ASP A 180 -3.73 -20.20 -8.62
N PHE A 181 -4.30 -19.44 -7.66
CA PHE A 181 -3.48 -18.68 -6.73
C PHE A 181 -2.82 -19.61 -5.69
N ASN A 182 -1.49 -19.55 -5.60
CA ASN A 182 -0.71 -20.44 -4.74
C ASN A 182 -1.17 -20.33 -3.27
N LYS A 183 -1.60 -21.46 -2.68
CA LYS A 183 -2.08 -21.54 -1.29
C LYS A 183 -1.06 -21.03 -0.25
N SER A 184 0.25 -21.08 -0.54
CA SER A 184 1.28 -20.45 0.31
C SER A 184 1.14 -18.93 0.28
N SER A 185 0.95 -18.34 -0.89
CA SER A 185 0.77 -16.91 -1.08
C SER A 185 -0.54 -16.39 -0.45
N ILE A 186 -1.61 -17.20 -0.43
CA ILE A 186 -2.85 -16.87 0.29
C ILE A 186 -2.60 -16.80 1.80
N TYR A 187 -1.88 -17.77 2.36
CA TYR A 187 -1.57 -17.77 3.79
C TYR A 187 -0.66 -16.58 4.16
N ASP A 188 0.35 -16.31 3.33
CA ASP A 188 1.23 -15.16 3.53
C ASP A 188 0.45 -13.84 3.42
N ALA A 189 -0.45 -13.71 2.44
CA ALA A 189 -1.33 -12.55 2.32
C ALA A 189 -2.26 -12.40 3.52
N LEU A 190 -2.91 -13.47 4.00
CA LEU A 190 -3.80 -13.42 5.16
C LEU A 190 -3.07 -13.12 6.47
N VAL A 191 -1.88 -13.69 6.67
CA VAL A 191 -1.01 -13.37 7.81
C VAL A 191 -0.58 -11.90 7.73
N PHE A 192 -0.28 -11.40 6.54
CA PHE A 192 0.13 -10.03 6.33
C PHE A 192 -1.03 -9.05 6.55
N ILE A 193 -2.21 -9.31 5.96
CA ILE A 193 -3.45 -8.56 6.20
C ILE A 193 -3.72 -8.47 7.71
N ARG A 194 -3.60 -9.60 8.43
CA ARG A 194 -3.73 -9.63 9.89
C ARG A 194 -2.73 -8.73 10.62
N LEU A 195 -1.48 -8.62 10.16
CA LEU A 195 -0.48 -7.73 10.73
C LEU A 195 -0.84 -6.25 10.47
N VAL A 196 -1.28 -5.93 9.25
CA VAL A 196 -1.70 -4.58 8.87
C VAL A 196 -2.89 -4.10 9.68
N TYR A 197 -3.93 -4.93 9.83
CA TYR A 197 -5.07 -4.61 10.69
C TYR A 197 -4.64 -4.41 12.14
N LYS A 198 -3.69 -5.23 12.63
CA LYS A 198 -3.15 -5.09 13.99
C LYS A 198 -2.37 -3.79 14.19
N GLU A 199 -1.56 -3.36 13.22
CA GLU A 199 -0.85 -2.07 13.26
C GLU A 199 -1.79 -0.87 13.14
N ASN A 200 -2.82 -0.95 12.28
CA ASN A 200 -3.85 0.09 12.17
C ASN A 200 -4.60 0.28 13.50
N ILE A 201 -4.92 -0.79 14.23
CA ILE A 201 -5.53 -0.72 15.57
C ILE A 201 -4.61 -0.03 16.57
N ILE A 202 -3.30 -0.32 16.53
CA ILE A 202 -2.32 0.30 17.43
C ILE A 202 -2.22 1.82 17.16
N CYS A 203 -2.12 2.22 15.89
CA CYS A 203 -2.08 3.64 15.50
C CYS A 203 -3.36 4.42 15.88
N GLN A 204 -4.53 3.77 15.85
CA GLN A 204 -5.78 4.37 16.32
C GLN A 204 -5.81 4.55 17.84
N SER A 205 -5.16 3.65 18.59
CA SER A 205 -5.09 3.72 20.05
C SER A 205 -4.17 4.86 20.56
N GLU A 206 -3.08 5.16 19.85
CA GLU A 206 -2.09 6.19 20.23
C GLU A 206 -2.56 7.63 19.96
N HIS A 207 -3.67 7.82 19.23
CA HIS A 207 -4.26 9.13 18.93
C HIS A 207 -5.59 9.39 19.66
N SER A 208 -5.95 8.53 20.61
CA SER A 208 -7.25 8.56 21.31
C SER A 208 -7.28 9.47 22.56
N ASP A 209 -6.87 10.73 22.42
CA ASP A 209 -7.18 11.78 23.42
C ASP A 209 -8.59 12.40 23.22
N PHE A 210 -9.47 11.79 22.43
CA PHE A 210 -10.88 12.17 22.31
C PHE A 210 -11.79 11.00 22.73
N ALA A 211 -11.94 10.84 24.05
CA ALA A 211 -12.68 9.77 24.69
C ALA A 211 -14.17 10.08 24.82
N TYR A 212 -15.02 9.30 24.14
CA TYR A 212 -16.20 8.65 24.75
C TYR A 212 -16.87 7.64 23.79
N ASN A 213 -16.67 7.78 22.47
CA ASN A 213 -17.33 6.94 21.45
C ASN A 213 -16.43 5.85 20.83
N THR A 214 -15.18 5.76 21.30
CA THR A 214 -14.13 4.86 20.78
C THR A 214 -14.03 3.54 21.53
N LYS A 215 -14.51 3.46 22.78
CA LYS A 215 -14.37 2.25 23.59
C LYS A 215 -15.29 1.12 23.13
N GLU A 216 -16.53 1.46 22.79
CA GLU A 216 -17.52 0.51 22.26
C GLU A 216 -17.08 -0.03 20.89
N LYS A 217 -16.59 0.85 19.99
CA LYS A 217 -16.02 0.43 18.69
C LYS A 217 -14.74 -0.40 18.81
N LEU A 218 -13.93 -0.16 19.86
CA LEU A 218 -12.73 -0.93 20.12
C LEU A 218 -13.07 -2.33 20.67
N GLU A 219 -14.09 -2.43 21.51
CA GLU A 219 -14.61 -3.69 22.02
C GLU A 219 -15.24 -4.52 20.89
N GLU A 220 -16.04 -3.89 20.00
CA GLU A 220 -16.61 -4.53 18.81
C GLU A 220 -15.52 -5.04 17.85
N ALA A 221 -14.50 -4.21 17.54
CA ALA A 221 -13.37 -4.63 16.71
C ALA A 221 -12.52 -5.74 17.34
N GLN A 222 -12.45 -5.80 18.69
CA GLN A 222 -11.77 -6.88 19.40
C GLN A 222 -12.55 -8.20 19.32
N GLU A 223 -13.87 -8.15 19.41
CA GLU A 223 -14.73 -9.32 19.23
C GLU A 223 -14.67 -9.86 17.80
N ASP A 224 -14.72 -8.97 16.81
CA ASP A 224 -14.57 -9.35 15.39
C ASP A 224 -13.21 -10.00 15.12
N LEU A 225 -12.13 -9.48 15.70
CA LEU A 225 -10.80 -10.07 15.61
C LEU A 225 -10.72 -11.47 16.25
N GLN A 226 -11.39 -11.67 17.39
CA GLN A 226 -11.46 -12.98 18.03
C GLN A 226 -12.23 -13.96 17.15
N HIS A 227 -13.36 -13.54 16.60
CA HIS A 227 -14.21 -14.37 15.75
C HIS A 227 -13.49 -14.74 14.43
N LEU A 228 -12.76 -13.79 13.84
CA LEU A 228 -11.93 -14.03 12.65
C LEU A 228 -10.78 -14.98 12.96
N ASN A 229 -10.14 -14.86 14.13
CA ASN A 229 -9.07 -15.76 14.55
C ASN A 229 -9.58 -17.21 14.75
N ILE A 230 -10.80 -17.38 15.27
CA ILE A 230 -11.44 -18.71 15.39
C ILE A 230 -11.71 -19.30 13.99
N LYS A 231 -12.30 -18.52 13.08
CA LYS A 231 -12.51 -18.95 11.68
C LYS A 231 -11.19 -19.34 11.01
N PHE A 232 -10.12 -18.56 11.22
CA PHE A 232 -8.80 -18.85 10.69
C PHE A 232 -8.23 -20.17 11.22
N GLN A 233 -8.34 -20.45 12.53
CA GLN A 233 -7.91 -21.74 13.08
C GLN A 233 -8.69 -22.91 12.49
N LYS A 234 -10.01 -22.73 12.27
CA LYS A 234 -10.85 -23.75 11.65
C LYS A 234 -10.40 -24.07 10.22
N VAL A 235 -10.23 -23.04 9.38
CA VAL A 235 -9.74 -23.21 8.00
C VAL A 235 -8.34 -23.84 7.99
N LYS A 236 -7.48 -23.50 8.96
CA LYS A 236 -6.16 -24.10 9.11
C LYS A 236 -6.22 -25.61 9.41
N CYS A 237 -7.15 -26.05 10.27
CA CYS A 237 -7.38 -27.46 10.54
C CYS A 237 -7.90 -28.20 9.29
N GLU A 238 -8.91 -27.64 8.61
CA GLU A 238 -9.46 -28.22 7.38
C GLU A 238 -8.40 -28.35 6.27
N LEU A 239 -7.49 -27.38 6.16
CA LEU A 239 -6.37 -27.43 5.22
C LEU A 239 -5.37 -28.54 5.58
N GLN A 240 -5.14 -28.78 6.88
CA GLN A 240 -4.25 -29.85 7.35
C GLN A 240 -4.84 -31.23 7.00
N GLU A 241 -6.14 -31.43 7.24
CA GLU A 241 -6.84 -32.66 6.86
C GLU A 241 -6.83 -32.89 5.35
N ALA A 242 -7.05 -31.83 4.56
CA ALA A 242 -6.99 -31.91 3.10
C ALA A 242 -5.59 -32.32 2.60
N LYS A 243 -4.51 -31.85 3.25
CA LYS A 243 -3.13 -32.25 2.94
C LYS A 243 -2.87 -33.73 3.25
N GLU A 244 -3.35 -34.22 4.38
CA GLU A 244 -3.21 -35.63 4.76
C GLU A 244 -3.97 -36.54 3.79
N ASN A 245 -5.19 -36.16 3.41
CA ASN A 245 -5.98 -36.89 2.43
C ASN A 245 -5.31 -36.93 1.04
N LEU A 246 -4.75 -35.80 0.60
CA LEU A 246 -4.03 -35.72 -0.67
C LEU A 246 -2.79 -36.63 -0.66
N TYR A 247 -2.02 -36.63 0.43
CA TYR A 247 -0.88 -37.51 0.62
C TYR A 247 -1.27 -39.00 0.54
N HIS A 248 -2.39 -39.39 1.16
CA HIS A 248 -2.92 -40.74 1.07
C HIS A 248 -3.34 -41.12 -0.36
N HIS A 249 -4.00 -40.21 -1.08
CA HIS A 249 -4.39 -40.43 -2.48
C HIS A 249 -3.19 -40.54 -3.43
N GLU A 250 -2.16 -39.72 -3.26
CA GLU A 250 -0.92 -39.81 -4.04
C GLU A 250 -0.19 -41.13 -3.78
N THR A 251 -0.14 -41.56 -2.52
CA THR A 251 0.48 -42.84 -2.14
C THR A 251 -0.28 -44.01 -2.77
N TYR A 252 -1.61 -43.98 -2.73
CA TYR A 252 -2.46 -44.99 -3.37
C TYR A 252 -2.30 -45.02 -4.90
N ALA A 253 -2.31 -43.85 -5.56
CA ALA A 253 -2.10 -43.74 -6.99
C ALA A 253 -0.71 -44.26 -7.43
N ASN A 254 0.33 -44.00 -6.63
CA ASN A 254 1.68 -44.50 -6.88
C ASN A 254 1.78 -46.03 -6.72
N ASN A 255 1.05 -46.61 -5.76
CA ASN A 255 0.98 -48.06 -5.59
C ASN A 255 0.24 -48.74 -6.76
N LEU A 256 -0.89 -48.17 -7.21
CA LEU A 256 -1.60 -48.66 -8.40
C LEU A 256 -0.76 -48.58 -9.68
N LYS A 257 0.02 -47.50 -9.86
CA LYS A 257 0.95 -47.38 -10.99
C LYS A 257 2.03 -48.48 -10.96
N LYS A 258 2.56 -48.80 -9.78
CA LYS A 258 3.53 -49.89 -9.60
C LYS A 258 2.91 -51.26 -9.87
N GLU A 259 1.70 -51.52 -9.37
CA GLU A 259 0.98 -52.77 -9.65
C GLU A 259 0.68 -52.95 -11.14
N ASN A 260 0.24 -51.90 -11.84
CA ASN A 260 0.00 -51.95 -13.28
C ASN A 260 1.29 -52.18 -14.09
N GLN A 261 2.44 -51.66 -13.64
CA GLN A 261 3.75 -51.98 -14.23
C GLN A 261 4.17 -53.44 -14.01
N ILE A 262 3.87 -54.01 -12.84
CA ILE A 262 4.18 -55.41 -12.50
C ILE A 262 3.28 -56.38 -13.29
N LEU A 263 2.03 -56.01 -13.54
CA LEU A 263 1.05 -56.83 -14.27
C LEU A 263 1.17 -56.71 -15.81
N GLY A 264 2.08 -55.90 -16.34
CA GLY A 264 2.32 -55.78 -17.78
C GLY A 264 1.18 -55.16 -18.58
N LEU A 265 0.22 -54.50 -17.93
CA LEU A 265 -0.93 -53.88 -18.59
C LEU A 265 -0.56 -52.47 -19.08
N SER A 266 0.02 -52.37 -20.28
CA SER A 266 0.13 -51.09 -20.98
C SER A 266 -1.21 -50.75 -21.65
N PHE A 267 -2.00 -49.89 -21.03
CA PHE A 267 -3.10 -49.24 -21.75
C PHE A 267 -2.51 -48.19 -22.69
N HIS A 268 -2.31 -48.56 -23.96
CA HIS A 268 -2.29 -47.60 -25.04
C HIS A 268 -3.70 -47.00 -25.18
N MET A 269 -3.91 -45.79 -24.67
CA MET A 269 -5.03 -44.97 -25.13
C MET A 269 -4.59 -44.23 -26.39
N ASN A 270 -5.03 -44.75 -27.54
CA ASN A 270 -5.08 -44.00 -28.78
C ASN A 270 -6.34 -43.11 -28.77
N HIS A 271 -6.12 -41.84 -29.10
CA HIS A 271 -7.04 -40.72 -29.35
C HIS A 271 -7.76 -40.09 -28.15
#